data_AF-A0A2D6XUG7-F1
#
_entry.id   AF-A0A2D6XUG7-F1
#
_cell.length_a   1.000
_cell.length_b   1.000
_cell.length_c   1.000
_cell.angle_alpha   90.00
_cell.angle_beta   90.00
_cell.angle_gamma   90.00
#
_symmetry.space_group_name_H-M   'P 1'
#
loop_
_entity.id
_entity.type
_entity.pdbx_description
1 polymer ?
#
loop_
_entity_poly.entity_id
_entity_poly.type
_entity_poly.pdbx_seq_one_letter_code
_entity_poly.pdbx_strand_id
1 'polypeptide(L)' 'MNFTSFYVAFHDPIWVIVLSTALFFPVRKLIWVLYVRKKQKSQTAVSDDEKIILKKRATLTSVLLCIVFSYLYVSQVFN' A
#
# COMPACT_ATOMS: atom_id res chain seq x y z
N MET A 1 -4.86 -22.12 30.67
CA MET A 1 -5.11 -21.73 29.25
C MET A 1 -3.92 -20.90 28.79
N ASN A 2 -3.35 -21.22 27.62
CA ASN A 2 -2.10 -20.60 27.16
C ASN A 2 -2.42 -19.27 26.44
N PHE A 3 -2.69 -18.22 27.24
CA PHE A 3 -3.14 -16.90 26.76
C PHE A 3 -2.15 -16.23 25.80
N THR A 4 -0.86 -16.52 25.95
CA THR A 4 0.23 -16.05 25.07
C THR A 4 0.10 -16.57 23.65
N SER A 5 -0.28 -17.84 23.46
CA SER A 5 -0.44 -18.41 22.12
C SER A 5 -1.64 -17.84 21.38
N PHE A 6 -2.70 -17.49 22.12
CA PHE A 6 -3.85 -16.79 21.56
C PHE A 6 -3.46 -15.37 21.19
N TYR A 7 -2.75 -14.65 22.07
CA TYR A 7 -2.29 -13.29 21.81
C TYR A 7 -1.45 -13.20 20.52
N VAL A 8 -0.45 -14.06 20.34
CA VAL A 8 0.41 -14.06 19.13
C VAL A 8 -0.42 -14.34 17.86
N ALA A 9 -1.34 -15.31 17.90
CA ALA A 9 -2.15 -15.67 16.74
C ALA A 9 -3.05 -14.52 16.23
N PHE A 10 -3.49 -13.62 17.11
CA PHE A 10 -4.32 -12.47 16.73
C PHE A 10 -3.53 -11.17 16.57
N HIS A 11 -2.39 -11.03 17.26
CA HIS A 11 -1.57 -9.82 17.21
C HIS A 11 -1.00 -9.57 15.81
N ASP A 12 -0.45 -10.59 15.16
CA ASP A 12 0.25 -10.41 13.87
C ASP A 12 -0.72 -10.03 12.74
N PRO A 13 -1.88 -10.67 12.55
CA PRO A 13 -2.85 -10.25 11.54
C PRO A 13 -3.42 -8.84 11.79
N ILE A 14 -3.62 -8.45 13.05
CA ILE A 14 -4.12 -7.11 13.41
C ILE A 14 -3.09 -6.05 12.99
N TRP A 15 -1.82 -6.25 13.31
CA TRP A 15 -0.77 -5.30 12.92
C TRP A 15 -0.57 -5.21 11.42
N VAL A 16 -0.70 -6.31 10.68
CA VAL A 16 -0.65 -6.27 9.21
C VAL A 16 -1.76 -5.38 8.65
N ILE A 17 -2.99 -5.48 9.17
CA ILE A 17 -4.12 -4.68 8.70
C ILE A 17 -3.94 -3.19 9.05
N VAL A 18 -3.53 -2.91 10.29
CA VAL A 18 -3.29 -1.53 10.77
C VAL A 18 -2.18 -0.86 9.96
N LEU A 19 -1.05 -1.55 9.80
CA LEU A 19 0.11 -1.03 9.08
C LEU A 19 -0.20 -0.85 7.59
N SER A 20 -0.90 -1.81 6.97
CA SER A 20 -1.30 -1.72 5.56
C SER A 20 -2.22 -0.53 5.31
N THR A 21 -3.19 -0.30 6.21
CA THR A 21 -4.11 0.84 6.12
C THR A 21 -3.37 2.17 6.29
N ALA A 22 -2.43 2.25 7.23
CA ALA A 22 -1.61 3.45 7.45
C ALA A 22 -0.72 3.77 6.24
N LEU A 23 -0.12 2.76 5.62
CA LEU A 23 0.77 2.91 4.46
C LEU A 23 0.01 3.17 3.15
N PHE A 24 -1.22 2.69 3.03
CA PHE A 24 -1.99 2.77 1.80
C PHE A 24 -2.12 4.20 1.26
N PHE A 25 -2.47 5.16 2.12
CA PHE A 25 -2.64 6.55 1.72
C PHE A 25 -1.35 7.20 1.14
N PRO A 26 -0.21 7.22 1.86
CA PRO A 26 1.01 7.83 1.35
C PRO A 26 1.56 7.09 0.12
N VAL A 27 1.53 5.75 0.12
CA VAL A 27 2.05 4.93 -1.00
C VAL A 27 1.22 5.15 -2.26
N ARG A 28 -0.12 5.17 -2.15
CA ARG A 28 -1.00 5.47 -3.28
C ARG A 28 -0.73 6.85 -3.87
N LYS A 29 -0.55 7.86 -3.01
CA LYS A 29 -0.25 9.24 -3.45
C LYS A 29 1.09 9.31 -4.17
N LEU A 30 2.11 8.65 -3.65
CA LEU A 30 3.44 8.57 -4.28
C LEU A 30 3.38 7.91 -5.66
N ILE A 31 2.80 6.72 -5.77
CA ILE A 31 2.71 5.99 -7.04
C ILE A 31 1.92 6.82 -8.07
N TRP A 32 0.82 7.45 -7.67
CA TRP A 32 0.02 8.28 -8.56
C TRP A 32 0.82 9.49 -9.09
N VAL A 33 1.52 10.22 -8.22
CA VAL A 33 2.35 11.36 -8.63
C VAL A 33 3.46 10.91 -9.58
N LEU A 34 4.10 9.77 -9.33
CA LEU A 34 5.13 9.22 -10.22
C LEU A 34 4.58 8.87 -11.60
N TYR A 35 3.40 8.24 -11.66
CA TYR A 35 2.75 7.92 -12.93
C TYR A 35 2.37 9.18 -13.72
N VAL A 36 1.82 10.19 -13.05
CA VAL A 36 1.46 11.47 -13.70
C VAL A 36 2.71 12.17 -14.22
N ARG A 37 3.76 12.29 -13.40
CA ARG A 37 5.03 12.91 -13.82
C ARG A 37 5.70 12.18 -14.98
N LYS A 38 5.69 10.84 -14.94
CA LYS A 38 6.21 10.01 -16.04
C LYS A 38 5.48 10.30 -17.35
N LYS A 39 4.16 10.43 -17.30
CA LYS A 39 3.32 10.77 -18.46
C LYS A 39 3.52 12.20 -18.93
N GLN A 40 3.62 13.16 -18.02
CA GLN A 40 3.91 14.57 -18.34
C GLN A 40 5.25 14.76 -19.08
N LYS A 41 6.25 13.92 -18.78
CA LYS A 41 7.53 13.93 -19.50
C LYS A 41 7.39 13.47 -20.97
N SER A 42 6.40 12.64 -21.27
CA SER A 42 6.15 12.11 -22.63
C SER A 42 5.08 12.89 -23.40
N GLN A 43 4.14 13.53 -22.70
CA GLN A 43 3.03 14.28 -23.25
C GLN A 43 2.85 15.56 -22.42
N THR A 44 2.93 16.72 -23.05
CA THR A 44 2.83 18.05 -22.39
C THR A 44 1.48 18.29 -21.72
N ALA A 45 0.40 17.65 -22.19
CA ALA A 45 -0.92 17.69 -21.57
C ALA A 45 -1.39 16.27 -21.24
N VAL A 46 -1.69 16.02 -19.96
CA VAL A 46 -2.34 14.78 -19.50
C VAL A 46 -3.79 15.11 -19.24
N SER A 47 -4.71 14.52 -20.01
CA SER A 47 -6.15 14.70 -19.82
C SER A 47 -6.61 14.18 -18.47
N ASP A 48 -7.75 14.68 -17.99
CA ASP A 48 -8.30 14.25 -16.70
C ASP A 48 -8.76 12.79 -16.73
N ASP A 49 -9.22 12.29 -17.88
CA ASP A 49 -9.54 10.88 -18.09
C ASP A 49 -8.31 9.97 -17.90
N GLU A 50 -7.16 10.37 -18.43
CA GLU A 50 -5.92 9.63 -18.23
C GLU A 50 -5.50 9.64 -16.74
N LYS A 51 -5.65 10.77 -16.05
CA LYS A 51 -5.34 10.85 -14.61
C LYS A 51 -6.21 9.91 -13.78
N ILE A 52 -7.48 9.73 -14.13
CA ILE A 52 -8.39 8.79 -13.45
C ILE A 52 -7.91 7.35 -13.64
N ILE A 53 -7.53 6.97 -14.87
CA ILE A 53 -6.99 5.63 -15.16
C ILE A 53 -5.69 5.40 -14.39
N LEU A 54 -4.77 6.37 -14.40
CA LEU A 54 -3.52 6.31 -13.64
C LEU A 54 -3.77 6.17 -12.14
N LYS A 55 -4.76 6.88 -11.59
CA LYS A 55 -5.14 6.80 -10.18
C LYS A 55 -5.72 5.43 -9.83
N LYS A 56 -6.54 4.82 -10.69
CA LYS A 56 -7.04 3.44 -10.49
C LYS A 56 -5.89 2.44 -10.47
N ARG A 57 -4.95 2.54 -11.41
CA ARG A 57 -3.75 1.68 -11.46
C ARG A 57 -2.87 1.85 -10.23
N ALA A 58 -2.59 3.10 -9.84
CA ALA A 58 -1.82 3.40 -8.63
C ALA A 58 -2.48 2.83 -7.36
N THR A 59 -3.81 2.85 -7.31
CA THR A 59 -4.58 2.25 -6.20
C THR A 59 -4.33 0.75 -6.12
N LEU A 60 -4.48 0.02 -7.23
CA LEU A 60 -4.26 -1.43 -7.28
C LEU A 60 -2.83 -1.80 -6.87
N THR A 61 -1.83 -1.12 -7.42
CA THR A 61 -0.43 -1.36 -7.07
C THR A 61 -0.16 -1.04 -5.60
N SER A 62 -0.70 0.07 -5.08
CA SER A 62 -0.51 0.44 -3.67
C SER A 62 -1.12 -0.56 -2.70
N VAL A 63 -2.30 -1.12 -2.98
CA VAL A 63 -2.92 -2.15 -2.13
C VAL A 63 -2.00 -3.37 -2.03
N LEU A 64 -1.57 -3.91 -3.17
CA LEU A 64 -0.70 -5.08 -3.21
C LEU A 64 0.60 -4.83 -2.44
N LEU A 65 1.24 -3.69 -2.72
CA LEU A 65 2.52 -3.33 -2.12
C LEU A 65 2.40 -3.10 -0.60
N CYS A 66 1.33 -2.46 -0.12
CA CYS A 66 1.10 -2.24 1.31
C CYS A 66 0.82 -3.54 2.06
N ILE A 67 0.03 -4.45 1.50
CA ILE A 67 -0.26 -5.74 2.13
C ILE A 67 1.00 -6.59 2.23
N VAL A 68 1.73 -6.76 1.11
CA VAL A 68 2.95 -7.56 1.08
C VAL A 68 4.03 -6.97 1.99
N PHE A 69 4.24 -5.65 1.94
CA PHE A 69 5.20 -4.98 2.82
C PHE A 69 4.83 -5.13 4.29
N SER A 70 3.54 -4.94 4.64
CA SER A 70 3.10 -5.03 6.03
C SER A 70 3.25 -6.45 6.58
N TYR A 71 2.96 -7.47 5.76
CA TYR A 71 3.18 -8.87 6.14
C TYR A 71 4.67 -9.15 6.41
N LEU A 72 5.56 -8.74 5.49
CA LEU A 72 7.00 -8.94 5.65
C LEU A 72 7.54 -8.18 6.86
N TYR A 73 7.11 -6.94 7.06
CA TYR A 73 7.54 -6.11 8.19
C TYR A 73 7.11 -6.72 9.52
N VAL A 74 5.84 -7.14 9.64
CA VAL A 74 5.34 -7.75 10.88
C VAL A 74 6.09 -9.07 11.16
N SER A 75 6.29 -9.90 10.14
CA SER A 75 7.07 -11.15 10.26
C SER A 75 8.53 -10.92 10.65
N GLN A 76 9.16 -9.82 10.22
CA GLN A 76 10.55 -9.52 10.59
C GLN A 76 10.70 -8.84 11.96
N VAL A 77 9.73 -8.01 12.36
CA VAL A 77 9.81 -7.21 13.58
C VAL A 77 9.24 -7.94 14.80
N PHE A 78 8.21 -8.77 14.60
CA PHE A 78 7.50 -9.45 15.69
C PHE A 78 7.79 -10.94 15.82
N ASN A 79 8.47 -11.56 14.84
CA ASN A 79 8.94 -12.95 14.91
C ASN A 79 10.47 -13.03 14.90
#